data_AF-A0A556QWS7-F1
#
_entry.id   AF-A0A556QWS7-F1
#
_cell.length_a   1.000
_cell.length_b   1.000
_cell.length_c   1.000
_cell.angle_alpha   90.00
_cell.angle_beta   90.00
_cell.angle_gamma   90.00
#
_symmetry.space_group_name_H-M   'P 1'
#
loop_
_entity.id
_entity.type
_entity.pdbx_description
1 polymer ?
#
loop_
_entity_poly.entity_id
_entity_poly.type
_entity_poly.pdbx_seq_one_letter_code
_entity_poly.pdbx_strand_id
1 'polypeptide(L)'
;MSGERPLDPQRENKDELIRGKNSPLKIRKDWKLLDLPKTECEMIQLIWEQSELPEAMKQQIKVYFINAPMKNNLRPTTDDTVQAWLQTAPTVGNYLAVTNSPYINRQDVVTRTVASQAYGFDTIGPAVGSEVKMAIVLDELARLIFMLSRNEKLEKRATGLSSSKLHGDATDMRHKAT
;
A
#
# COMPACT_ATOMS: atom_id res chain seq x y z
N MET A 1 5.24 2.07 -2.69
CA MET A 1 5.60 2.01 -1.26
C MET A 1 7.00 1.43 -1.15
N SER A 2 7.77 1.91 -0.19
CA SER A 2 9.21 1.64 -0.04
C SER A 2 9.54 1.27 1.40
N GLY A 3 10.66 0.61 1.62
CA GLY A 3 11.15 0.35 2.96
C GLY A 3 12.60 -0.12 2.98
N GLU A 4 13.08 -0.47 4.17
CA GLU A 4 14.45 -0.86 4.45
C GLU A 4 14.83 -2.26 3.94
N ARG A 5 13.99 -2.86 3.08
CA ARG A 5 14.29 -4.18 2.50
C ARG A 5 15.57 -4.06 1.65
N PRO A 6 16.56 -4.95 1.85
CA PRO A 6 17.70 -5.07 0.96
C PRO A 6 17.28 -5.40 -0.47
N LEU A 7 18.01 -4.91 -1.47
CA LEU A 7 17.74 -5.23 -2.87
C LEU A 7 17.92 -6.72 -3.18
N ASP A 8 17.15 -7.21 -4.16
CA ASP A 8 17.28 -8.54 -4.74
C ASP A 8 18.38 -8.51 -5.84
N PRO A 9 19.55 -9.12 -5.62
CA PRO A 9 20.65 -9.04 -6.56
C PRO A 9 20.36 -9.67 -7.93
N GLN A 10 19.36 -10.55 -8.05
CA GLN A 10 19.00 -11.16 -9.33
C GLN A 10 18.16 -10.22 -10.20
N ARG A 11 17.37 -9.33 -9.59
CA ARG A 11 16.39 -8.48 -10.28
C ARG A 11 16.72 -7.01 -10.23
N GLU A 12 17.37 -6.56 -9.17
CA GLU A 12 17.65 -5.16 -8.82
C GLU A 12 19.16 -4.92 -8.83
N ASN A 13 19.82 -5.36 -9.91
CA ASN A 13 21.27 -5.27 -10.07
C ASN A 13 21.71 -3.96 -10.76
N LYS A 14 23.02 -3.70 -10.69
CA LYS A 14 23.66 -2.52 -11.28
C LYS A 14 23.34 -2.32 -12.77
N ASP A 15 23.33 -3.41 -13.55
CA ASP A 15 23.13 -3.31 -14.99
C ASP A 15 21.70 -2.85 -15.32
N GLU A 16 20.69 -3.37 -14.64
CA GLU A 16 19.29 -2.92 -14.81
C GLU A 16 19.14 -1.45 -14.40
N LEU A 17 19.72 -1.04 -13.27
CA LEU A 17 19.60 0.33 -12.75
C LEU A 17 20.27 1.39 -13.64
N ILE A 18 21.40 1.05 -14.28
CA ILE A 18 22.16 1.98 -15.12
C ILE A 18 21.65 2.01 -16.57
N ARG A 19 21.30 0.85 -17.13
CA ARG A 19 20.95 0.77 -18.56
C ARG A 19 19.53 1.25 -18.82
N GLY A 20 18.63 1.12 -17.84
CA GLY A 20 17.23 1.53 -17.96
C GLY A 20 16.50 0.88 -19.14
N LYS A 21 16.97 -0.26 -19.66
CA LYS A 21 16.48 -0.88 -20.91
C LYS A 21 14.98 -1.16 -20.88
N ASN A 22 14.47 -1.53 -19.71
CA ASN A 22 13.07 -1.86 -19.47
C ASN A 22 12.33 -0.73 -18.70
N SER A 23 12.98 0.41 -18.48
CA SER A 23 12.40 1.52 -17.73
C SER A 23 11.49 2.36 -18.64
N PRO A 24 10.28 2.71 -18.18
CA PRO A 24 9.46 3.71 -18.88
C PRO A 24 10.04 5.13 -18.76
N LEU A 25 10.95 5.36 -17.80
CA LEU A 25 11.62 6.64 -17.57
C LEU A 25 12.99 6.65 -18.25
N LYS A 26 13.24 7.71 -19.01
CA LYS A 26 14.56 7.97 -19.62
C LYS A 26 15.55 8.40 -18.54
N ILE A 27 16.78 7.92 -18.64
CA ILE A 27 17.89 8.35 -17.78
C ILE A 27 18.52 9.61 -18.38
N ARG A 28 18.81 10.61 -17.55
CA ARG A 28 19.48 11.83 -18.00
C ARG A 28 20.88 11.53 -18.53
N LYS A 29 21.26 12.21 -19.61
CA LYS A 29 22.56 12.00 -20.27
C LYS A 29 23.77 12.38 -19.41
N ASP A 30 23.59 13.33 -18.50
CA ASP A 30 24.63 13.83 -17.60
C ASP A 30 24.70 13.07 -16.27
N TRP A 31 23.79 12.12 -16.04
CA TRP A 31 23.73 11.36 -14.80
C TRP A 31 24.88 10.36 -14.69
N LYS A 32 25.43 10.25 -13.48
CA LYS A 32 26.46 9.27 -13.14
C LYS A 32 26.10 8.61 -11.82
N LEU A 33 26.15 7.28 -11.80
CA LEU A 33 25.99 6.52 -10.58
C LEU A 33 27.23 6.73 -9.69
N LEU A 34 27.02 7.25 -8.48
CA LEU A 34 28.07 7.38 -7.46
C LEU A 34 28.17 6.07 -6.66
N ASP A 35 27.08 5.71 -5.98
CA ASP A 35 26.97 4.54 -5.13
C ASP A 35 25.78 3.68 -5.52
N LEU A 36 25.89 2.37 -5.28
CA LEU A 36 24.77 1.45 -5.46
C LEU A 36 23.80 1.56 -4.27
N PRO A 37 22.49 1.61 -4.56
CA PRO A 37 21.48 1.59 -3.50
C PRO A 37 21.52 0.24 -2.80
N LYS A 38 21.33 0.26 -1.48
CA LYS A 38 21.31 -0.92 -0.61
C LYS A 38 19.89 -1.35 -0.28
N THR A 39 18.94 -0.41 -0.27
CA THR A 39 17.54 -0.63 0.09
C THR A 39 16.57 -0.23 -1.03
N GLU A 40 15.33 -0.72 -0.96
CA GLU A 40 14.27 -0.30 -1.90
C GLU A 40 14.05 1.22 -1.89
N CYS A 41 14.12 1.85 -0.71
CA CYS A 41 13.94 3.30 -0.60
C CYS A 41 15.06 4.06 -1.32
N GLU A 42 16.32 3.66 -1.11
CA GLU A 42 17.48 4.25 -1.80
C GLU A 42 17.40 4.02 -3.31
N MET A 43 16.93 2.85 -3.75
CA MET A 43 16.75 2.56 -5.18
C MET A 43 15.69 3.47 -5.80
N ILE A 44 14.56 3.69 -5.13
CA ILE A 44 13.51 4.60 -5.61
C ILE A 44 14.02 6.04 -5.70
N GLN A 45 14.78 6.48 -4.69
CA GLN A 45 15.42 7.80 -4.71
C GLN A 45 16.39 7.93 -5.89
N LEU A 46 17.24 6.93 -6.12
CA LEU A 46 18.14 6.90 -7.26
C LEU A 46 17.38 6.95 -8.59
N ILE A 47 16.31 6.17 -8.75
CA ILE A 47 15.48 6.18 -9.96
C ILE A 47 14.91 7.59 -10.19
N TRP A 48 14.43 8.26 -9.13
CA TRP A 48 13.92 9.62 -9.22
C TRP A 48 15.01 10.61 -9.66
N GLU A 49 16.18 10.57 -9.04
CA GLU A 49 17.29 11.50 -9.32
C GLU A 49 17.88 11.34 -10.73
N GLN A 50 17.94 10.10 -11.22
CA GLN A 50 18.46 9.80 -12.55
C GLN A 50 17.46 10.06 -13.68
N SER A 51 16.16 10.17 -13.36
CA SER A 51 15.11 10.32 -14.36
C SER A 51 15.14 11.67 -15.04
N GLU A 52 14.98 11.66 -16.36
CA GLU A 52 14.80 12.84 -17.21
C GLU A 52 13.37 13.37 -17.03
N LEU A 53 13.16 14.08 -15.92
CA LEU A 53 11.89 14.74 -15.60
C LEU A 53 11.90 16.21 -16.07
N PRO A 54 10.75 16.76 -16.51
CA PRO A 54 10.63 18.19 -16.81
C PRO A 54 11.03 19.05 -15.61
N GLU A 55 11.73 20.16 -15.87
CA GLU A 55 12.30 20.99 -14.80
C GLU A 55 11.24 21.58 -13.87
N ALA A 56 10.08 21.96 -14.42
CA ALA A 56 8.93 22.40 -13.65
C ALA A 56 8.47 21.35 -12.62
N MET A 57 8.52 20.06 -12.98
CA MET A 57 8.14 18.97 -12.07
C MET A 57 9.09 18.88 -10.89
N LYS A 58 10.41 18.95 -11.14
CA LYS A 58 11.44 18.89 -10.09
C LYS A 58 11.35 20.07 -9.12
N GLN A 59 11.00 21.25 -9.62
CA GLN A 59 10.94 22.47 -8.81
C GLN A 59 9.62 22.62 -8.05
N GLN A 60 8.51 22.14 -8.61
CA GLN A 60 7.17 22.35 -8.04
C GLN A 60 6.71 21.18 -7.17
N ILE A 61 7.15 19.95 -7.46
CA ILE A 61 6.70 18.76 -6.75
C ILE A 61 7.69 18.42 -5.64
N LYS A 62 7.24 18.59 -4.40
CA LYS A 62 7.96 18.09 -3.24
C LYS A 62 7.74 16.58 -3.11
N VAL A 63 8.81 15.81 -3.23
CA VAL A 63 8.78 14.36 -3.07
C VAL A 63 9.26 13.98 -1.67
N TYR A 64 8.51 13.10 -1.01
CA TYR A 64 8.88 12.52 0.27
C TYR A 64 9.14 11.03 0.09
N PHE A 65 10.37 10.60 0.36
CA PHE A 65 10.73 9.19 0.35
C PHE A 65 10.52 8.62 1.75
N ILE A 66 9.53 7.73 1.88
CA ILE A 66 9.18 7.11 3.16
C ILE A 66 9.88 5.77 3.28
N ASN A 67 10.84 5.68 4.19
CA ASN A 67 11.60 4.45 4.44
C ASN A 67 11.00 3.70 5.64
N ALA A 68 10.02 2.83 5.38
CA ALA A 68 9.44 2.01 6.45
C ALA A 68 10.48 1.01 7.00
N PRO A 69 10.68 0.92 8.32
CA PRO A 69 11.72 0.08 8.90
C PRO A 69 11.37 -1.40 8.86
N MET A 70 12.38 -2.25 8.74
CA MET A 70 12.22 -3.71 8.86
C MET A 70 11.70 -4.06 10.27
N LYS A 71 10.76 -5.01 10.37
CA LYS A 71 10.24 -5.50 11.66
C LYS A 71 10.60 -6.97 11.83
N ASN A 72 11.49 -7.31 12.75
CA ASN A 72 11.92 -8.70 13.03
C ASN A 72 12.38 -9.44 11.76
N ASN A 73 13.20 -8.81 10.91
CA ASN A 73 13.63 -9.32 9.61
C ASN A 73 12.50 -9.59 8.60
N LEU A 74 11.28 -9.13 8.88
CA LEU A 74 10.17 -9.16 7.93
C LEU A 74 10.16 -7.87 7.11
N ARG A 75 9.85 -8.04 5.81
CA ARG A 75 9.67 -6.94 4.87
C ARG A 75 8.54 -6.02 5.36
N PRO A 76 8.72 -4.68 5.30
CA PRO A 76 7.66 -3.74 5.60
C PRO A 76 6.45 -3.93 4.70
N THR A 77 5.27 -3.82 5.29
CA THR A 77 3.97 -3.90 4.63
C THR A 77 3.47 -2.51 4.23
N THR A 78 2.33 -2.47 3.54
CA THR A 78 1.63 -1.22 3.28
C THR A 78 1.27 -0.47 4.56
N ASP A 79 0.74 -1.18 5.55
CA ASP A 79 0.38 -0.63 6.85
C ASP A 79 1.59 0.08 7.48
N ASP A 80 2.77 -0.55 7.45
CA ASP A 80 4.01 0.01 7.98
C ASP A 80 4.43 1.28 7.24
N THR A 81 4.25 1.32 5.92
CA THR A 81 4.57 2.49 5.11
C THR A 81 3.64 3.66 5.40
N VAL A 82 2.33 3.40 5.54
CA VAL A 82 1.35 4.44 5.90
C VAL A 82 1.62 4.95 7.32
N GLN A 83 1.96 4.08 8.27
CA GLN A 83 2.35 4.49 9.63
C GLN A 83 3.59 5.37 9.63
N ALA A 84 4.64 4.98 8.91
CA ALA A 84 5.87 5.77 8.78
C ALA A 84 5.59 7.13 8.11
N TRP A 85 4.71 7.17 7.11
CA TRP A 85 4.28 8.41 6.48
C TRP A 85 3.53 9.33 7.45
N LEU A 86 2.61 8.81 8.26
CA LEU A 86 1.88 9.61 9.25
C LEU A 86 2.82 10.25 10.32
N GLN A 87 3.94 9.59 10.63
CA GLN A 87 4.95 10.14 11.54
C GLN A 87 5.68 11.36 10.96
N THR A 88 5.61 11.58 9.65
CA THR A 88 6.12 12.81 9.00
C THR A 88 5.21 14.01 9.18
N ALA A 89 4.10 13.86 9.92
CA ALA A 89 3.08 14.87 10.15
C ALA A 89 2.54 15.49 8.85
N PRO A 90 2.03 14.66 7.92
CA PRO A 90 1.47 15.17 6.67
C PRO A 90 0.27 16.10 6.96
N THR A 91 0.08 17.11 6.12
CA THR A 91 -1.07 18.01 6.26
C THR A 91 -2.37 17.24 6.09
N VAL A 92 -3.36 17.48 6.96
CA VAL A 92 -4.69 16.89 6.81
C VAL A 92 -5.31 17.36 5.50
N GLY A 93 -5.82 16.44 4.68
CA GLY A 93 -6.35 16.74 3.36
C GLY A 93 -6.75 15.50 2.57
N ASN A 94 -6.93 15.68 1.26
CA ASN A 94 -7.28 14.61 0.33
C ASN A 94 -6.05 14.10 -0.41
N TYR A 95 -5.87 12.79 -0.44
CA TYR A 95 -4.71 12.11 -1.00
C TYR A 95 -5.12 11.10 -2.07
N LEU A 96 -4.39 11.09 -3.18
CA LEU A 96 -4.49 10.04 -4.18
C LEU A 96 -3.46 8.95 -3.89
N ALA A 97 -3.92 7.77 -3.52
CA ALA A 97 -3.11 6.57 -3.35
C ALA A 97 -3.03 5.81 -4.69
N VAL A 98 -1.82 5.73 -5.26
CA VAL A 98 -1.57 4.97 -6.49
C VAL A 98 -0.90 3.65 -6.15
N THR A 99 -1.45 2.53 -6.62
CA THR A 99 -0.91 1.19 -6.38
C THR A 99 -0.77 0.39 -7.68
N ASN A 100 0.26 -0.45 -7.75
CA ASN A 100 0.41 -1.48 -8.78
C ASN A 100 0.02 -2.88 -8.27
N SER A 101 -0.52 -2.97 -7.05
CA SER A 101 -0.91 -4.25 -6.46
C SER A 101 -2.04 -4.89 -7.29
N PRO A 102 -2.06 -6.22 -7.42
CA PRO A 102 -3.07 -6.92 -8.20
C PRO A 102 -4.50 -6.70 -7.68
N TYR A 103 -4.67 -6.25 -6.44
CA TYR A 103 -5.98 -6.01 -5.85
C TYR A 103 -6.06 -4.68 -5.10
N ILE A 104 -6.79 -3.72 -5.68
CA ILE A 104 -6.88 -2.35 -5.20
C ILE A 104 -7.64 -2.20 -3.88
N ASN A 105 -8.71 -2.97 -3.70
CA ASN A 105 -9.61 -2.83 -2.54
C ASN A 105 -8.89 -3.07 -1.21
N ARG A 106 -7.94 -4.02 -1.19
CA ARG A 106 -7.13 -4.25 0.01
C ARG A 106 -6.32 -3.00 0.38
N GLN A 107 -5.70 -2.36 -0.60
CA GLN A 107 -4.86 -1.18 -0.37
C GLN A 107 -5.69 0.03 0.05
N ASP A 108 -6.87 0.22 -0.54
CA ASP A 108 -7.79 1.28 -0.15
C ASP A 108 -8.22 1.11 1.33
N VAL A 109 -8.66 -0.10 1.71
CA VAL A 109 -9.08 -0.39 3.09
C VAL A 109 -7.92 -0.20 4.07
N VAL A 110 -6.73 -0.69 3.77
CA VAL A 110 -5.56 -0.51 4.65
C VAL A 110 -5.28 0.97 4.87
N THR A 111 -5.20 1.75 3.79
CA THR A 111 -4.82 3.16 3.85
C THR A 111 -5.81 3.94 4.72
N ARG A 112 -7.11 3.71 4.53
CA ARG A 112 -8.18 4.34 5.33
C ARG A 112 -8.25 3.84 6.77
N THR A 113 -7.86 2.59 7.03
CA THR A 113 -7.89 2.02 8.39
C THR A 113 -6.73 2.55 9.24
N VAL A 114 -5.56 2.70 8.63
CA VAL A 114 -4.34 3.14 9.33
C VAL A 114 -4.32 4.66 9.49
N ALA A 115 -4.79 5.41 8.48
CA ALA A 115 -4.91 6.84 8.58
C ALA A 115 -6.11 7.25 9.45
N SER A 116 -6.00 8.39 10.13
CA SER A 116 -7.15 9.00 10.82
C SER A 116 -8.27 9.30 9.82
N GLN A 117 -9.53 9.22 10.27
CA GLN A 117 -10.71 9.63 9.49
C GLN A 117 -10.66 11.10 9.04
N ALA A 118 -9.75 11.90 9.61
CA ALA A 118 -9.49 13.27 9.15
C ALA A 118 -8.88 13.34 7.74
N TYR A 119 -8.24 12.28 7.25
CA TYR A 119 -7.63 12.22 5.93
C TYR A 119 -8.61 11.62 4.90
N GLY A 120 -8.79 12.31 3.78
CA GLY A 120 -9.49 11.77 2.62
C GLY A 120 -8.54 10.99 1.72
N PHE A 121 -9.00 9.85 1.20
CA PHE A 121 -8.25 9.07 0.21
C PHE A 121 -9.11 8.76 -0.99
N ASP A 122 -8.50 8.79 -2.17
CA ASP A 122 -8.93 8.09 -3.37
C ASP A 122 -7.84 7.10 -3.75
N THR A 123 -8.19 5.86 -4.08
CA THR A 123 -7.21 4.85 -4.46
C THR A 123 -7.41 4.47 -5.91
N ILE A 124 -6.32 4.48 -6.69
CA ILE A 124 -6.30 4.01 -8.09
C ILE A 124 -5.23 2.93 -8.29
N GLY A 125 -5.50 2.02 -9.21
CA GLY A 125 -4.60 0.92 -9.56
C GLY A 125 -5.07 0.19 -10.80
N PRO A 126 -4.23 -0.68 -11.38
CA PRO A 126 -4.60 -1.44 -12.56
C PRO A 126 -5.74 -2.42 -12.26
N ALA A 127 -6.54 -2.71 -13.26
CA ALA A 127 -7.43 -3.87 -13.21
C ALA A 127 -6.61 -5.16 -13.08
N VAL A 128 -7.21 -6.21 -12.48
CA VAL A 128 -6.58 -7.53 -12.42
C VAL A 128 -6.33 -8.01 -13.86
N GLY A 129 -5.07 -8.17 -14.23
CA GLY A 129 -4.69 -8.70 -15.54
C GLY A 129 -5.02 -10.19 -15.68
N SER A 130 -5.27 -10.65 -16.91
CA SER A 130 -5.55 -12.06 -17.21
C SER A 130 -4.42 -13.03 -16.81
N GLU A 131 -3.19 -12.53 -16.74
CA GLU A 131 -1.99 -13.31 -16.39
C GLU A 131 -1.80 -13.50 -14.88
N VAL A 132 -2.60 -12.81 -14.05
CA VAL A 132 -2.49 -12.94 -12.58
C VAL A 132 -3.05 -14.29 -12.16
N LYS A 133 -2.22 -15.10 -11.49
CA LYS A 133 -2.64 -16.41 -10.97
C LYS A 133 -3.84 -16.25 -10.02
N MET A 134 -4.89 -17.04 -10.23
CA MET A 134 -6.09 -17.04 -9.39
C MET A 134 -5.78 -17.20 -7.90
N ALA A 135 -4.76 -17.99 -7.55
CA ALA A 135 -4.33 -18.15 -6.16
C ALA A 135 -3.93 -16.82 -5.50
N ILE A 136 -3.31 -15.89 -6.24
CA ILE A 136 -2.95 -14.55 -5.74
C ILE A 136 -4.22 -13.73 -5.50
N VAL A 137 -5.19 -13.80 -6.41
CA VAL A 137 -6.47 -13.09 -6.28
C VAL A 137 -7.25 -13.59 -5.06
N LEU A 138 -7.30 -14.90 -4.84
CA LEU A 138 -7.97 -15.50 -3.69
C LEU A 138 -7.28 -15.17 -2.37
N ASP A 139 -5.94 -15.15 -2.32
CA ASP A 139 -5.19 -14.72 -1.13
C ASP A 139 -5.49 -13.24 -0.79
N GLU A 140 -5.47 -12.35 -1.79
CA GLU A 140 -5.79 -10.94 -1.63
C GLU A 140 -7.24 -10.71 -1.16
N LEU A 141 -8.19 -11.48 -1.70
CA LEU A 141 -9.58 -11.46 -1.26
C LEU A 141 -9.73 -11.94 0.18
N ALA A 142 -9.07 -13.06 0.55
CA ALA A 142 -9.10 -13.58 1.91
C ALA A 142 -8.53 -12.56 2.91
N ARG A 143 -7.42 -11.89 2.56
CA ARG A 143 -6.86 -10.80 3.36
C ARG A 143 -7.82 -9.62 3.49
N LEU A 144 -8.50 -9.23 2.41
CA LEU A 144 -9.51 -8.16 2.46
C LEU A 144 -10.64 -8.53 3.43
N ILE A 145 -11.23 -9.72 3.30
CA ILE A 145 -12.32 -10.19 4.16
C ILE A 145 -11.89 -10.20 5.62
N PHE A 146 -10.68 -10.70 5.90
CA PHE A 146 -10.12 -10.71 7.25
C PHE A 146 -9.99 -9.29 7.83
N MET A 147 -9.49 -8.33 7.06
CA MET A 147 -9.37 -6.94 7.50
C MET A 147 -10.72 -6.28 7.75
N LEU A 148 -11.69 -6.46 6.85
CA LEU A 148 -13.04 -5.92 7.03
C LEU A 148 -13.69 -6.48 8.31
N SER A 149 -13.57 -7.78 8.52
CA SER A 149 -14.08 -8.45 9.74
C SER A 149 -13.38 -7.95 11.01
N ARG A 150 -12.08 -7.65 10.93
CA ARG A 150 -11.31 -7.08 12.04
C ARG A 150 -11.78 -5.65 12.35
N ASN A 151 -11.99 -4.82 11.33
CA ASN A 151 -12.42 -3.44 11.49
C ASN A 151 -13.82 -3.37 12.09
N GLU A 152 -14.76 -4.20 11.62
CA GLU A 152 -16.11 -4.29 12.19
C GLU A 152 -16.07 -4.65 13.69
N LYS A 153 -15.19 -5.57 14.10
CA LYS A 153 -14.99 -5.90 15.52
C LYS A 153 -14.43 -4.73 16.32
N LEU A 154 -13.53 -3.94 15.75
CA LEU A 154 -12.97 -2.75 16.42
C LEU A 154 -14.02 -1.66 16.56
N GLU A 155 -14.83 -1.41 15.53
CA GLU A 155 -15.95 -0.47 15.58
C GLU A 155 -16.97 -0.87 16.64
N LYS A 156 -17.42 -2.13 16.65
CA LYS A 156 -18.36 -2.65 17.66
C LYS A 156 -17.83 -2.49 19.09
N ARG A 157 -16.52 -2.67 19.30
CA ARG A 157 -15.87 -2.42 20.59
C ARG A 157 -15.83 -0.95 20.94
N ALA A 158 -15.51 -0.07 19.99
CA ALA A 158 -15.49 1.37 20.20
C ALA A 158 -16.89 1.95 20.50
N THR A 159 -17.94 1.38 19.89
CA THR A 159 -19.34 1.81 20.10
C THR A 159 -20.08 1.06 21.21
N GLY A 160 -19.42 0.13 21.92
CA GLY A 160 -20.02 -0.65 23.03
C GLY A 160 -21.14 -1.61 22.62
N LEU A 161 -21.29 -1.93 21.32
CA LEU A 161 -22.35 -2.80 20.81
C LEU A 161 -21.87 -4.27 20.83
N SER A 162 -22.25 -5.01 21.87
CA SER A 162 -22.03 -6.46 21.97
C SER A 162 -22.78 -7.22 20.87
N SER A 163 -22.13 -8.24 20.27
CA SER A 163 -22.65 -9.06 19.18
C SER A 163 -23.75 -10.07 19.59
N SER A 164 -24.38 -9.91 20.75
CA SER A 164 -25.31 -10.91 21.32
C SER A 164 -26.76 -10.81 20.83
N LYS A 165 -27.04 -10.16 19.69
CA LYS A 165 -28.43 -10.00 19.18
C LYS A 165 -28.72 -10.57 17.79
N LEU A 166 -27.94 -11.52 17.28
CA LEU A 166 -28.24 -12.18 16.00
C LEU A 166 -28.70 -13.64 16.10
N HIS A 167 -29.00 -14.15 17.29
CA HIS A 167 -29.66 -15.47 17.48
C HIS A 167 -30.74 -15.36 18.56
N GLY A 168 -31.84 -14.69 18.23
CA GLY A 168 -33.07 -14.69 19.01
C GLY A 168 -34.27 -14.71 18.06
N ASP A 169 -35.13 -15.72 18.24
CA ASP A 169 -36.47 -15.88 17.70
C ASP A 169 -36.65 -16.33 16.24
N ALA A 170 -36.40 -17.63 16.01
CA ALA A 170 -37.06 -18.40 14.94
C ALA A 170 -37.80 -19.64 15.45
N THR A 171 -38.14 -19.69 16.75
CA THR A 171 -38.85 -20.81 17.37
C THR A 171 -39.89 -20.33 18.39
N ASP A 172 -40.86 -19.55 17.93
CA ASP A 172 -42.14 -19.46 18.65
C ASP A 172 -43.29 -19.02 17.72
N MET A 173 -43.67 -19.87 16.76
CA MET A 173 -44.94 -19.71 16.01
C MET A 173 -45.51 -21.06 15.54
N ARG A 174 -45.63 -22.02 16.44
CA ARG A 174 -46.51 -23.20 16.22
C ARG A 174 -47.19 -23.63 17.51
N HIS A 175 -48.16 -22.84 17.96
CA HIS A 175 -49.38 -23.37 18.58
C HIS A 175 -50.46 -22.30 18.61
N LYS A 176 -51.37 -22.37 17.64
CA LYS A 176 -52.82 -22.13 17.74
C LYS A 176 -53.41 -22.04 16.34
N ALA A 177 -53.90 -23.18 15.85
CA ALA A 177 -55.04 -23.19 14.93
C ALA A 177 -55.90 -24.37 15.38
N THR A 178 -57.09 -24.01 15.84
CA THR A 178 -58.18 -24.87 16.29
C THR A 178 -58.85 -25.50 15.07
#